data_AF-A0A6L8G119-F1
#
_entry.id   AF-A0A6L8G119-F1
#
_cell.length_a   1.000
_cell.length_b   1.000
_cell.length_c   1.000
_cell.angle_alpha   90.00
_cell.angle_beta   90.00
_cell.angle_gamma   90.00
#
_symmetry.space_group_name_H-M   'P 1'
#
loop_
_entity.id
_entity.type
_entity.pdbx_description
1 polymer ?
#
loop_
_entity_poly.entity_id
_entity_poly.type
_entity_poly.pdbx_seq_one_letter_code
_entity_poly.pdbx_strand_id
1 'polypeptide(L)'
;MLTDKGDLVFDPLAGSCVTGEVAERLKRKWLCCDLVKKYLEGSLFRFETKHRGKKKVPSYNLCHPAAMWNGTDSEEALSDDGGKKRPQKKTKT
;
A
#
# COMPACT_ATOMS: atom_id res chain seq x y z
N MET A 1 1.29 2.08 11.59
CA MET A 1 0.62 2.32 10.29
C MET A 1 -0.14 3.64 10.37
N LEU A 2 -0.69 4.17 9.27
CA LEU A 2 -1.53 5.39 9.24
C LEU A 2 -3.00 5.12 8.88
N THR A 3 -3.29 3.91 8.41
CA THR A 3 -4.64 3.41 8.12
C THR A 3 -4.75 1.96 8.55
N ASP A 4 -5.95 1.54 8.88
CA ASP A 4 -6.29 0.15 9.16
C ASP A 4 -6.81 -0.56 7.90
N LYS A 5 -6.87 -1.89 7.96
CA LYS A 5 -7.44 -2.70 6.87
C LYS A 5 -8.92 -2.31 6.68
N GLY A 6 -9.36 -2.19 5.43
CA GLY A 6 -10.74 -1.81 5.11
C GLY A 6 -11.03 -0.30 5.08
N ASP A 7 -10.12 0.54 5.60
CA ASP A 7 -10.22 2.00 5.46
C ASP A 7 -10.21 2.44 3.99
N LEU A 8 -10.82 3.59 3.71
CA LEU A 8 -10.76 4.24 2.41
C LEU A 8 -9.54 5.17 2.34
N VAL A 9 -8.64 4.89 1.40
CA VAL A 9 -7.53 5.79 1.04
C VAL A 9 -7.92 6.58 -0.21
N PHE A 10 -7.89 7.91 -0.12
CA PHE A 10 -8.15 8.80 -1.25
C PHE A 10 -6.87 9.55 -1.65
N ASP A 11 -6.54 9.52 -2.95
CA ASP A 11 -5.40 10.23 -3.53
C ASP A 11 -5.86 11.09 -4.73
N PRO A 12 -5.94 12.42 -4.57
CA PRO A 12 -6.40 13.32 -5.64
C PRO A 12 -5.33 13.62 -6.70
N LEU A 13 -4.10 13.13 -6.54
CA LEU A 13 -2.96 13.37 -7.43
C LEU A 13 -2.26 12.04 -7.72
N ALA A 14 -3.03 11.09 -8.24
CA ALA A 14 -2.64 9.69 -8.34
C ALA A 14 -1.36 9.46 -9.16
N GLY A 15 -1.13 10.26 -10.21
CA GLY A 15 -0.07 10.03 -11.18
C GLY A 15 -0.11 8.59 -11.68
N SER A 16 0.94 7.83 -11.41
CA SER A 16 1.01 6.41 -11.80
C SER A 16 0.15 5.45 -10.96
N CYS A 17 -0.65 5.93 -10.00
CA CYS A 17 -1.54 5.14 -9.13
C CYS A 17 -0.82 4.10 -8.25
N VAL A 18 0.38 4.42 -7.73
CA VAL A 18 1.09 3.56 -6.77
C VAL A 18 0.30 3.46 -5.45
N THR A 19 -0.33 4.56 -5.03
CA THR A 19 -1.17 4.59 -3.82
C THR A 19 -2.28 3.54 -3.89
N GLY A 20 -2.97 3.45 -5.04
CA GLY A 20 -4.01 2.44 -5.27
C GLY A 20 -3.47 1.00 -5.25
N GLU A 21 -2.37 0.73 -5.96
CA GLU A 21 -1.73 -0.60 -5.96
C GLU A 21 -1.33 -1.05 -4.55
N VAL A 22 -0.72 -0.14 -3.78
CA VAL A 22 -0.29 -0.42 -2.40
C VAL A 22 -1.50 -0.63 -1.50
N ALA A 23 -2.52 0.23 -1.60
CA ALA A 23 -3.75 0.13 -0.81
C ALA A 23 -4.48 -1.19 -1.10
N GLU A 24 -4.59 -1.60 -2.36
CA GLU A 24 -5.19 -2.88 -2.75
C GLU A 24 -4.42 -4.07 -2.17
N ARG A 25 -3.08 -4.10 -2.35
CA ARG A 25 -2.21 -5.15 -1.78
C ARG A 25 -2.35 -5.25 -0.26
N LEU A 26 -2.51 -4.11 0.40
CA LEU A 26 -2.66 -4.00 1.84
C LEU A 26 -4.13 -4.18 2.30
N LYS A 27 -5.08 -4.51 1.41
CA LYS A 27 -6.50 -4.74 1.77
C LYS A 27 -7.22 -3.50 2.32
N ARG A 28 -6.90 -2.32 1.77
CA ARG A 28 -7.67 -1.08 1.97
C ARG A 28 -8.61 -0.86 0.78
N LYS A 29 -9.69 -0.13 1.01
CA LYS A 29 -10.46 0.46 -0.09
C LYS A 29 -9.68 1.66 -0.60
N TRP A 30 -9.77 1.96 -1.89
CA TRP A 30 -9.03 3.09 -2.44
C TRP A 30 -9.79 3.79 -3.55
N LEU A 31 -9.51 5.09 -3.68
CA LEU A 31 -9.97 5.93 -4.79
C LEU A 31 -8.80 6.85 -5.18
N CYS A 32 -8.47 6.84 -6.46
CA CYS A 32 -7.40 7.67 -7.01
C CYS A 32 -7.93 8.44 -8.22
N CYS A 33 -7.55 9.71 -8.35
CA CYS A 33 -7.82 10.50 -9.54
C CYS A 33 -6.63 11.37 -9.94
N ASP A 34 -6.61 11.76 -11.21
CA ASP A 34 -5.60 12.65 -11.78
C ASP A 34 -6.24 13.44 -12.93
N LEU A 35 -5.79 14.67 -13.16
CA LEU A 35 -6.27 15.51 -14.26
C LEU A 35 -5.75 15.04 -15.63
N VAL A 36 -4.57 14.41 -15.66
CA VAL A 36 -3.96 13.95 -16.91
C VAL A 36 -4.39 12.52 -17.20
N LYS A 37 -5.32 12.36 -18.14
CA LYS A 37 -5.85 11.05 -18.58
C LYS A 37 -4.77 10.00 -18.85
N LYS A 38 -3.65 10.40 -19.46
CA LYS A 38 -2.53 9.51 -19.79
C LYS A 38 -1.91 8.84 -18.56
N TYR A 39 -1.91 9.50 -17.40
CA TYR A 39 -1.44 8.90 -16.16
C TYR A 39 -2.39 7.81 -15.68
N LEU A 40 -3.71 8.04 -15.77
CA LEU A 40 -4.72 7.04 -15.42
C LEU A 40 -4.66 5.83 -16.36
N GLU A 41 -4.65 6.06 -17.68
CA GLU A 41 -4.51 4.98 -18.69
C GLU A 41 -3.22 4.18 -18.46
N GLY A 42 -2.12 4.89 -18.23
CA GLY A 42 -0.81 4.30 -17.94
C GLY A 42 -0.72 3.64 -16.57
N SER A 43 -1.70 3.79 -15.68
CA SER A 43 -1.70 3.15 -14.35
C SER A 43 -2.43 1.81 -14.31
N LEU A 44 -3.29 1.54 -15.31
CA LEU A 44 -4.13 0.35 -15.36
C LEU A 44 -3.33 -0.97 -15.31
N PHE A 45 -2.11 -0.99 -15.84
CA PHE A 45 -1.25 -2.19 -15.83
C PHE A 45 -0.96 -2.71 -14.42
N ARG A 46 -1.06 -1.86 -13.39
CA ARG A 46 -0.83 -2.27 -11.98
C ARG A 46 -1.91 -3.21 -11.46
N PHE A 47 -3.09 -3.17 -12.07
CA PHE A 47 -4.29 -3.88 -11.61
C PHE A 47 -4.69 -5.04 -12.52
N GLU A 48 -3.91 -5.34 -13.56
CA GLU A 48 -4.20 -6.46 -14.46
C GLU A 48 -3.97 -7.82 -13.78
N THR A 49 -5.04 -8.61 -13.69
CA THR A 49 -5.11 -9.91 -13.03
C THR A 49 -4.49 -11.04 -13.87
N LYS A 50 -3.18 -11.01 -14.16
CA LYS A 50 -2.49 -12.18 -14.72
C LYS A 50 -1.11 -12.37 -14.10
N HIS A 51 -1.08 -13.00 -12.93
CA HIS A 51 0.13 -13.63 -12.41
C HIS A 51 0.57 -14.78 -13.30
N ARG A 52 1.39 -14.49 -14.32
CA ARG A 52 2.39 -15.46 -14.76
C ARG A 52 3.58 -15.32 -13.83
N GLY A 53 3.68 -16.23 -12.86
CA GLY A 53 4.86 -16.35 -12.02
C GLY A 53 6.08 -16.60 -12.89
N LYS A 54 6.82 -15.54 -13.25
CA LYS A 54 8.12 -15.69 -13.89
C LYS A 54 9.05 -16.28 -12.84
N LYS A 55 9.61 -17.47 -13.11
CA LYS A 55 10.65 -18.06 -12.27
C LYS A 55 11.78 -17.03 -12.14
N LYS A 56 12.04 -16.55 -10.92
CA LYS A 56 13.12 -15.59 -10.67
C LYS A 56 14.45 -16.32 -10.81
N VAL A 57 15.22 -15.95 -11.82
CA VAL A 57 16.65 -16.30 -11.92
C VAL A 57 17.39 -15.46 -10.87
N PRO A 58 18.35 -16.01 -10.10
CA PRO A 58 19.12 -15.21 -9.16
C PRO A 58 19.95 -14.19 -9.94
N SER A 59 19.60 -12.90 -9.82
CA SER A 59 20.37 -11.79 -10.36
C SER A 59 20.57 -10.72 -9.28
N TYR A 60 21.65 -9.93 -9.41
CA TYR A 60 21.93 -8.80 -8.54
C TYR A 60 20.99 -7.64 -8.87
N ASN A 61 19.73 -7.75 -8.46
CA ASN A 61 18.76 -6.68 -8.56
C ASN A 61 18.57 -6.07 -7.18
N LEU A 62 18.54 -4.73 -7.12
CA LEU A 62 18.01 -4.03 -5.95
C LEU A 62 16.55 -4.47 -5.76
N CYS A 63 16.26 -5.05 -4.60
CA CYS A 63 14.89 -5.43 -4.25
C CYS A 63 14.01 -4.17 -4.22
N HIS A 64 12.78 -4.31 -4.70
CA HIS A 64 11.78 -3.25 -4.56
C HIS A 64 11.66 -2.89 -3.06
N PRO A 65 11.67 -1.60 -2.68
CA PRO A 65 11.67 -1.20 -1.26
C PRO A 65 10.48 -1.77 -0.48
N ALA A 66 9.34 -1.96 -1.15
CA ALA A 66 8.16 -2.59 -0.56
C ALA A 66 8.17 -4.13 -0.52
N ALA A 67 9.29 -4.81 -0.82
CA ALA A 67 9.37 -6.27 -0.79
C ALA A 67 9.14 -6.85 0.62
N MET A 68 9.45 -6.07 1.66
CA MET A 68 9.30 -6.44 3.07
C MET A 68 7.97 -5.98 3.69
N TRP A 69 7.04 -5.38 2.92
CA TRP A 69 5.77 -4.89 3.47
C TRP A 69 4.73 -5.99 3.70
N ASN A 70 4.97 -7.19 3.20
CA ASN A 70 4.10 -8.32 3.46
C ASN A 70 4.24 -8.72 4.94
N GLY A 71 3.16 -8.59 5.72
CA GLY A 71 3.12 -8.95 7.15
C GLY A 71 3.59 -7.86 8.12
N THR A 72 3.90 -6.65 7.66
CA THR A 72 4.22 -5.51 8.55
C THR A 72 2.98 -4.82 9.12
N ASP A 73 1.80 -5.19 8.64
CA ASP A 73 0.53 -4.65 9.09
C ASP A 73 0.17 -5.26 10.45
N SER A 74 0.18 -4.45 11.51
CA SER A 74 -0.21 -4.92 12.84
C SER A 74 -1.70 -5.28 12.86
N GLU A 75 -2.06 -6.37 13.53
CA GLU A 75 -3.47 -6.67 13.79
C GLU A 75 -4.08 -5.73 14.85
N GLU A 76 -3.25 -5.02 15.61
CA GLU A 76 -3.69 -3.94 16.49
C GLU A 76 -4.10 -2.73 15.65
N ALA A 77 -5.36 -2.32 15.78
CA ALA A 77 -5.92 -1.13 15.14
C ALA A 77 -5.24 0.15 15.66
N LEU A 78 -5.29 1.20 14.84
CA LEU A 78 -4.77 2.51 15.23
C LEU A 78 -5.61 3.14 16.33
N SER A 79 -4.98 4.04 17.09
CA SER A 79 -5.67 4.77 18.15
C SER A 79 -6.67 5.77 17.55
N ASP A 80 -7.90 5.79 18.10
CA ASP A 80 -8.95 6.73 17.68
C ASP A 80 -8.57 8.21 17.87
N ASP A 81 -7.56 8.48 18.70
CA ASP A 81 -7.07 9.83 18.97
C ASP A 81 -6.19 10.41 17.84
N GLY A 82 -5.92 9.62 16.78
CA GLY A 82 -5.09 10.03 15.65
C GLY A 82 -3.63 10.26 16.02
N GLY A 83 -3.16 9.64 17.11
CA GLY A 83 -1.78 9.77 17.59
C GLY A 83 -1.50 11.05 18.40
N LYS A 84 -2.53 11.74 18.89
CA LYS A 84 -2.38 12.91 19.78
C LYS A 84 -1.59 12.57 21.05
N LYS A 85 -1.75 11.36 21.59
CA LYS A 85 -0.98 10.88 22.73
C LYS A 85 0.01 9.81 22.28
N ARG A 86 1.23 9.85 22.82
CA ARG A 86 2.20 8.78 22.62
C ARG A 86 1.80 7.54 23.43
N PRO A 87 1.61 6.37 22.81
CA PRO A 87 1.30 5.15 23.56
C PRO A 87 2.47 4.76 24.45
N GLN A 88 2.16 4.31 25.68
CA GLN A 88 3.17 3.78 26.60
C GLN A 88 3.66 2.43 26.09
N LYS A 89 4.97 2.19 26.14
CA LYS A 89 5.57 0.94 25.67
C LYS A 89 5.10 -0.20 26.58
N LYS A 90 4.35 -1.17 26.04
CA LYS A 90 3.98 -2.39 26.76
C LYS A 90 5.28 -3.11 27.18
N THR A 91 5.54 -3.23 28.48
CA THR A 91 6.60 -4.10 29.01
C THR A 91 6.23 -5.54 28.66
N LYS A 92 7.06 -6.21 27.86
CA LYS A 92 6.91 -7.64 27.62
C LYS A 92 7.23 -8.37 28.93
N THR A 93 6.21 -8.94 29.58
CA THR A 93 6.35 -9.99 30.61
C THR A 93 6.82 -11.28 29.99
#